data_AF-A0A4P9TIG6-F1
#
_entry.id   AF-A0A4P9TIG6-F1
#
_cell.length_a   1.000
_cell.length_b   1.000
_cell.length_c   1.000
_cell.angle_alpha   90.00
_cell.angle_beta   90.00
_cell.angle_gamma   90.00
#
_symmetry.space_group_name_H-M   'P 1'
#
loop_
_entity.id
_entity.type
_entity.pdbx_description
1 polymer ?
#
loop_
_entity_poly.entity_id
_entity_poly.type
_entity_poly.pdbx_seq_one_letter_code
_entity_poly.pdbx_strand_id
1 'polypeptide(L)'
;MHDTIPVAEVMLEDVVTASPDAMATEAATLLCDEGVSSVVVVRDGEPIGIVTEGDFVAHLCDRTDLGQLEVRELMSTPLTTIEAAASIVDAVELCRTTDVEHLPVVSSDEDATELVGIVTTIELSYYVPQLVRRATDRHEQPPRRRVRTDTLYERDDWTFEYRGADETTVSVGDVARFSKTISEAEVEAFAEVTGDTNRVHLDAAYAAETRFGERIVHGVLAIGLISAALARLPGLTIYLSQESSFRAPLSIGTDATAVCEIVEALGRSKYRIETTVTDGDGTVVLEGDAVVLVDDLPPIAAREDDATPAQ
;
A
#
# COMPACT_ATOMS: atom_id res chain seq x y z
N MET A 1 -5.35 8.71 12.54
CA MET A 1 -5.85 10.04 12.14
C MET A 1 -6.89 9.92 11.02
N HIS A 2 -7.39 8.71 10.71
CA HIS A 2 -8.18 8.43 9.48
C HIS A 2 -9.66 8.22 9.74
N ASP A 3 -10.04 8.02 11.01
CA ASP A 3 -11.38 8.28 11.56
C ASP A 3 -11.91 9.69 11.26
N THR A 4 -11.05 10.59 10.81
CA THR A 4 -11.37 11.99 10.54
C THR A 4 -11.12 12.40 9.09
N ILE A 5 -10.62 11.52 8.21
CA ILE A 5 -10.49 11.86 6.78
C ILE A 5 -11.87 11.67 6.15
N PRO A 6 -12.51 12.74 5.64
CA PRO A 6 -13.79 12.64 4.97
C PRO A 6 -13.62 12.00 3.59
N VAL A 7 -14.64 11.26 3.15
CA VAL A 7 -14.69 10.66 1.81
C VAL A 7 -14.50 11.72 0.71
N ALA A 8 -14.99 12.95 0.93
CA ALA A 8 -14.81 14.07 0.01
C ALA A 8 -13.34 14.39 -0.34
N GLU A 9 -12.38 14.06 0.54
CA GLU A 9 -10.95 14.33 0.29
C GLU A 9 -10.29 13.28 -0.61
N VAL A 10 -10.93 12.13 -0.82
CA VAL A 10 -10.33 10.97 -1.51
C VAL A 10 -11.16 10.48 -2.69
N MET A 11 -12.40 10.95 -2.83
CA MET A 11 -13.30 10.59 -3.92
C MET A 11 -12.82 11.13 -5.26
N LEU A 12 -13.24 10.46 -6.33
CA LEU A 12 -13.16 10.98 -7.69
C LEU A 12 -14.40 11.84 -7.95
N GLU A 13 -14.20 13.10 -8.33
CA GLU A 13 -15.29 14.06 -8.59
C GLU A 13 -15.92 13.86 -9.99
N ASP A 14 -15.14 13.43 -10.98
CA ASP A 14 -15.59 13.22 -12.35
C ASP A 14 -16.30 11.87 -12.50
N VAL A 15 -17.56 11.80 -12.06
CA VAL A 15 -18.36 10.57 -12.11
C VAL A 15 -18.97 10.36 -13.49
N VAL A 16 -18.63 9.22 -14.12
CA VAL A 16 -19.28 8.80 -15.37
C VAL A 16 -20.70 8.34 -15.07
N THR A 17 -21.67 8.94 -15.77
CA THR A 17 -23.10 8.70 -15.54
C THR A 17 -23.85 8.28 -16.80
N ALA A 18 -24.97 7.58 -16.62
CA ALA A 18 -25.89 7.22 -17.71
C ALA A 18 -27.36 7.39 -17.29
N SER A 19 -28.22 7.60 -18.28
CA SER A 19 -29.69 7.56 -18.08
C SER A 19 -30.16 6.12 -17.87
N PRO A 20 -31.19 5.88 -17.03
CA PRO A 20 -31.82 4.56 -16.92
C PRO A 20 -32.45 4.07 -18.23
N ASP A 21 -32.80 4.98 -19.14
CA ASP A 21 -33.38 4.66 -20.45
C ASP A 21 -32.31 4.45 -21.55
N ALA A 22 -31.02 4.61 -21.21
CA ALA A 22 -29.92 4.33 -22.13
C ALA A 22 -29.78 2.83 -22.40
N MET A 23 -29.18 2.47 -23.52
CA MET A 23 -28.94 1.06 -23.85
C MET A 23 -27.74 0.52 -23.07
N ALA A 24 -27.78 -0.76 -22.66
CA ALA A 24 -26.67 -1.41 -21.97
C ALA A 24 -25.35 -1.32 -22.78
N THR A 25 -25.41 -1.39 -24.11
CA THR A 25 -24.24 -1.23 -24.99
C THR A 25 -23.63 0.18 -24.93
N GLU A 26 -24.44 1.22 -24.69
CA GLU A 26 -23.94 2.59 -24.49
C GLU A 26 -23.18 2.68 -23.17
N ALA A 27 -23.72 2.12 -22.09
CA ALA A 27 -23.02 2.03 -20.80
C ALA A 27 -21.72 1.21 -20.88
N ALA A 28 -21.70 0.10 -21.63
CA ALA A 28 -20.48 -0.67 -21.87
C ALA A 28 -19.42 0.13 -22.65
N THR A 29 -19.86 0.97 -23.59
CA THR A 29 -18.96 1.86 -24.35
C THR A 29 -18.39 2.94 -23.43
N LEU A 30 -19.21 3.53 -22.55
CA LEU A 30 -18.75 4.50 -21.55
C LEU A 30 -17.68 3.92 -20.61
N LEU A 31 -17.88 2.69 -20.10
CA LEU A 31 -16.86 2.00 -19.28
C LEU A 31 -15.51 1.90 -20.02
N CYS A 32 -15.55 1.49 -21.30
CA CYS A 32 -14.36 1.27 -22.11
C CYS A 32 -13.66 2.57 -22.51
N ASP A 33 -14.41 3.56 -22.99
CA ASP A 33 -13.87 4.81 -23.54
C ASP A 33 -13.34 5.72 -22.43
N GLU A 34 -14.03 5.79 -21.29
CA GLU A 34 -13.61 6.58 -20.13
C GLU A 34 -12.63 5.82 -19.22
N GLY A 35 -12.42 4.52 -19.46
CA GLY A 35 -11.50 3.69 -18.67
C GLY A 35 -11.92 3.51 -17.22
N VAL A 36 -13.23 3.51 -16.95
CA VAL A 36 -13.83 3.36 -15.61
C VAL A 36 -14.46 1.98 -15.47
N SER A 37 -14.48 1.44 -14.24
CA SER A 37 -15.04 0.12 -13.94
C SER A 37 -16.51 0.13 -13.52
N SER A 38 -17.12 1.32 -13.42
CA SER A 38 -18.54 1.50 -13.11
C SER A 38 -19.12 2.77 -13.74
N VAL A 39 -20.44 2.78 -13.95
CA VAL A 39 -21.25 3.91 -14.40
C VAL A 39 -22.41 4.11 -13.43
N VAL A 40 -22.56 5.32 -12.90
CA VAL A 40 -23.67 5.65 -12.01
C VAL A 40 -24.91 6.02 -12.82
N VAL A 41 -26.05 5.38 -12.52
CA VAL A 41 -27.31 5.62 -13.22
C VAL A 41 -28.05 6.75 -12.53
N VAL A 42 -28.33 7.82 -13.28
CA VAL A 42 -28.93 9.05 -12.76
C VAL A 42 -30.27 9.31 -13.44
N ARG A 43 -31.30 9.65 -12.66
CA ARG A 43 -32.60 10.13 -13.14
C ARG A 43 -32.93 11.45 -12.48
N ASP A 44 -33.24 12.46 -13.28
CA ASP A 44 -33.63 13.79 -12.80
C ASP A 44 -32.62 14.42 -11.82
N GLY A 45 -31.33 14.09 -11.97
CA GLY A 45 -30.24 14.55 -11.10
C GLY A 45 -29.95 13.66 -9.88
N GLU A 46 -30.80 12.67 -9.60
CA GLU A 46 -30.65 11.76 -8.47
C GLU A 46 -30.01 10.43 -8.90
N PRO A 47 -28.99 9.93 -8.16
CA PRO A 47 -28.38 8.63 -8.44
C PRO A 47 -29.31 7.50 -7.96
N ILE A 48 -29.78 6.65 -8.89
CA ILE A 48 -30.79 5.61 -8.63
C ILE A 48 -30.28 4.16 -8.77
N GLY A 49 -29.08 3.99 -9.33
CA GLY A 49 -28.47 2.69 -9.54
C GLY A 49 -27.01 2.80 -10.00
N ILE A 50 -26.36 1.66 -10.17
CA ILE A 50 -24.99 1.57 -10.68
C ILE A 50 -24.87 0.34 -11.58
N VAL A 51 -24.06 0.45 -12.63
CA VAL A 51 -23.67 -0.67 -13.49
C VAL A 51 -22.16 -0.81 -13.43
N THR A 52 -21.68 -2.04 -13.24
CA THR A 52 -20.26 -2.41 -13.19
C THR A 52 -19.91 -3.37 -14.31
N GLU A 53 -18.62 -3.57 -14.57
CA GLU A 53 -18.15 -4.63 -15.48
C GLU A 53 -18.70 -6.02 -15.10
N GLY A 54 -18.85 -6.29 -13.80
CA GLY A 54 -19.41 -7.55 -13.28
C GLY A 54 -20.85 -7.82 -13.73
N ASP A 55 -21.69 -6.78 -13.81
CA ASP A 55 -23.08 -6.90 -14.24
C ASP A 55 -23.18 -7.34 -15.72
N PHE A 56 -22.30 -6.81 -16.56
CA PHE A 56 -22.18 -7.22 -17.97
C PHE A 56 -21.71 -8.68 -18.09
N VAL A 57 -20.71 -9.08 -17.31
CA VAL A 57 -20.22 -10.47 -17.29
C VAL A 57 -21.34 -11.43 -16.87
N ALA A 58 -22.14 -11.07 -15.87
CA ALA A 58 -23.28 -11.87 -15.43
C ALA A 58 -24.32 -12.04 -16.56
N HIS A 59 -24.71 -10.95 -17.22
CA HIS A 59 -25.69 -11.00 -18.32
C HIS A 59 -25.18 -11.73 -19.58
N LEU A 60 -23.89 -11.64 -19.86
CA LEU A 60 -23.25 -12.43 -20.92
C LEU A 60 -23.30 -13.93 -20.62
N CYS A 61 -23.12 -14.33 -19.36
CA CYS A 61 -23.27 -15.73 -18.95
C CYS A 61 -24.69 -16.25 -19.18
N ASP A 62 -25.69 -15.39 -18.99
CA ASP A 62 -27.11 -15.70 -19.22
C ASP A 62 -27.55 -15.62 -20.69
N ARG A 63 -26.64 -15.23 -21.61
CA ARG A 63 -26.87 -15.07 -23.05
C ARG A 63 -27.95 -14.02 -23.37
N THR A 64 -28.06 -12.99 -22.54
CA THR A 64 -28.95 -11.86 -22.78
C THR A 64 -28.45 -11.02 -23.97
N ASP A 65 -29.37 -10.53 -24.79
CA ASP A 65 -29.03 -9.60 -25.86
C ASP A 65 -28.89 -8.18 -25.29
N LEU A 66 -27.64 -7.80 -24.97
CA LEU A 66 -27.31 -6.47 -24.45
C LEU A 66 -27.69 -5.33 -25.41
N GLY A 67 -27.86 -5.62 -26.71
CA GLY A 67 -28.28 -4.64 -27.70
C GLY A 67 -29.75 -4.23 -27.60
N GLN A 68 -30.55 -4.91 -26.76
CA GLN A 68 -31.97 -4.62 -26.51
C GLN A 68 -32.28 -4.40 -25.03
N LEU A 69 -31.27 -4.48 -24.16
CA LEU A 69 -31.41 -4.29 -22.72
C LEU A 69 -31.18 -2.83 -22.34
N GLU A 70 -32.08 -2.24 -21.56
CA GLU A 70 -31.88 -0.90 -21.02
C GLU A 70 -31.03 -0.95 -19.74
N VAL A 71 -30.33 0.15 -19.45
CA VAL A 71 -29.50 0.29 -18.25
C VAL A 71 -30.30 0.03 -16.97
N ARG A 72 -31.57 0.44 -16.90
CA ARG A 72 -32.43 0.17 -15.73
C ARG A 72 -32.68 -1.31 -15.44
N GLU A 73 -32.56 -2.16 -16.45
CA GLU A 73 -32.76 -3.61 -16.32
C GLU A 73 -31.46 -4.32 -15.93
N LEU A 74 -30.31 -3.68 -16.21
CA LEU A 74 -28.97 -4.16 -15.91
C LEU A 74 -28.47 -3.70 -14.52
N MET A 75 -28.85 -2.49 -14.10
CA MET A 75 -28.27 -1.84 -12.93
C MET A 75 -28.60 -2.53 -11.62
N SER A 76 -27.66 -2.45 -10.68
CA SER A 76 -27.87 -2.81 -9.29
C SER A 76 -28.71 -1.73 -8.59
N THR A 77 -29.76 -2.16 -7.89
CA THR A 77 -30.66 -1.31 -7.10
C THR A 77 -31.25 -2.11 -5.92
N PRO A 78 -31.44 -1.52 -4.71
CA PRO A 78 -31.23 -0.11 -4.34
C PRO A 78 -29.75 0.28 -4.33
N LEU A 79 -29.47 1.53 -4.71
CA LEU A 79 -28.11 2.06 -4.75
C LEU A 79 -27.57 2.23 -3.33
N THR A 80 -26.40 1.64 -3.06
CA THR A 80 -25.65 1.91 -1.82
C THR A 80 -24.81 3.15 -2.04
N THR A 81 -25.02 4.19 -1.23
CA THR A 81 -24.30 5.47 -1.31
C THR A 81 -23.63 5.80 0.02
N ILE A 82 -22.71 6.76 0.00
CA ILE A 82 -22.08 7.30 1.19
C ILE A 82 -22.07 8.83 1.19
N GLU A 83 -22.24 9.45 2.35
CA GLU A 83 -22.14 10.91 2.48
C GLU A 83 -20.71 11.40 2.29
N ALA A 84 -20.53 12.53 1.60
CA ALA A 84 -19.24 13.16 1.37
C ALA A 84 -18.47 13.47 2.67
N ALA A 85 -19.21 13.76 3.75
CA ALA A 85 -18.65 14.04 5.07
C ALA A 85 -18.37 12.78 5.92
N ALA A 86 -18.79 11.58 5.47
CA ALA A 86 -18.51 10.34 6.17
C ALA A 86 -17.01 10.04 6.16
N SER A 87 -16.53 9.23 7.11
CA SER A 87 -15.11 8.88 7.16
C SER A 87 -14.77 7.78 6.16
N ILE A 88 -13.50 7.70 5.76
CA ILE A 88 -13.00 6.57 4.96
C ILE A 88 -13.16 5.22 5.68
N VAL A 89 -13.21 5.21 7.03
CA VAL A 89 -13.48 3.99 7.82
C VAL A 89 -14.90 3.51 7.55
N ASP A 90 -15.86 4.45 7.57
CA ASP A 90 -17.27 4.15 7.29
C ASP A 90 -17.44 3.63 5.87
N ALA A 91 -16.70 4.19 4.90
CA ALA A 91 -16.69 3.72 3.51
C ALA A 91 -16.21 2.26 3.41
N VAL A 92 -15.11 1.92 4.07
CA VAL A 92 -14.58 0.55 4.08
C VAL A 92 -15.54 -0.42 4.75
N GLU A 93 -16.08 -0.06 5.92
CA GLU A 93 -17.06 -0.92 6.61
C GLU A 93 -18.35 -1.08 5.80
N LEU A 94 -18.80 -0.03 5.11
CA LEU A 94 -19.94 -0.12 4.20
C LEU A 94 -19.64 -1.09 3.04
N CYS A 95 -18.53 -0.90 2.31
CA CYS A 95 -18.08 -1.82 1.26
C CYS A 95 -18.07 -3.28 1.72
N ARG A 96 -17.53 -3.55 2.91
CA ARG A 96 -17.43 -4.92 3.47
C ARG A 96 -18.78 -5.50 3.88
N THR A 97 -19.67 -4.68 4.42
CA THR A 97 -20.96 -5.14 4.96
C THR A 97 -22.01 -5.30 3.86
N THR A 98 -21.93 -4.51 2.78
CA THR A 98 -22.82 -4.60 1.62
C THR A 98 -22.21 -5.38 0.45
N ASP A 99 -20.95 -5.82 0.55
CA ASP A 99 -20.21 -6.56 -0.47
C ASP A 99 -20.16 -5.80 -1.82
N VAL A 100 -19.81 -4.52 -1.76
CA VAL A 100 -19.70 -3.63 -2.93
C VAL A 100 -18.32 -3.01 -3.03
N GLU A 101 -17.83 -2.84 -4.25
CA GLU A 101 -16.52 -2.26 -4.53
C GLU A 101 -16.57 -0.77 -4.89
N HIS A 102 -17.77 -0.27 -5.24
CA HIS A 102 -18.00 1.09 -5.73
C HIS A 102 -19.07 1.76 -4.88
N LEU A 103 -18.74 2.92 -4.31
CA LEU A 103 -19.65 3.74 -3.51
C LEU A 103 -19.80 5.13 -4.14
N PRO A 104 -20.94 5.39 -4.80
CA PRO A 104 -21.32 6.75 -5.17
C PRO A 104 -21.40 7.63 -3.92
N VAL A 105 -20.72 8.77 -3.98
CA VAL A 105 -20.64 9.75 -2.91
C VAL A 105 -21.68 10.81 -3.16
N VAL A 106 -22.50 11.06 -2.15
CA VAL A 106 -23.59 12.02 -2.21
C VAL A 106 -23.42 13.13 -1.19
N SER A 107 -23.99 14.29 -1.51
CA SER A 107 -24.21 15.37 -0.57
C SER A 107 -25.71 15.49 -0.34
N SER A 108 -26.14 15.26 0.89
CA SER A 108 -27.52 15.51 1.29
C SER A 108 -27.69 16.99 1.72
N ASP A 109 -28.48 17.76 0.96
CA ASP A 109 -29.05 19.03 1.42
C ASP A 109 -30.56 18.85 1.67
N GLU A 110 -31.22 19.78 2.37
CA GLU A 110 -32.57 19.62 2.94
C GLU A 110 -33.66 19.18 1.93
N ASP A 111 -33.44 19.32 0.61
CA ASP A 111 -34.40 19.03 -0.45
C ASP A 111 -33.91 18.06 -1.57
N ALA A 112 -32.64 17.62 -1.60
CA ALA A 112 -32.12 16.77 -2.67
C ALA A 112 -30.83 16.00 -2.31
N THR A 113 -30.67 14.80 -2.88
CA THR A 113 -29.44 14.01 -2.84
C THR A 113 -28.67 14.22 -4.13
N GLU A 114 -27.56 14.94 -4.05
CA GLU A 114 -26.71 15.24 -5.20
C GLU A 114 -25.52 14.27 -5.27
N LEU A 115 -25.26 13.71 -6.45
CA LEU A 115 -24.06 12.91 -6.71
C LEU A 115 -22.85 13.85 -6.86
N VAL A 116 -21.90 13.75 -5.93
CA VAL A 116 -20.73 14.64 -5.87
C VAL A 116 -19.41 13.92 -6.12
N GLY A 117 -19.42 12.59 -6.15
CA GLY A 117 -18.23 11.80 -6.46
C GLY A 117 -18.47 10.31 -6.44
N ILE A 118 -17.40 9.55 -6.58
CA ILE A 118 -17.37 8.10 -6.37
C ILE A 118 -16.10 7.71 -5.65
N VAL A 119 -16.20 6.75 -4.72
CA VAL A 119 -15.04 6.15 -4.07
C VAL A 119 -15.10 4.65 -4.26
N THR A 120 -13.99 4.05 -4.71
CA THR A 120 -13.90 2.60 -4.91
C THR A 120 -12.91 1.98 -3.92
N THR A 121 -12.88 0.66 -3.87
CA THR A 121 -11.85 -0.08 -3.14
C THR A 121 -10.44 0.27 -3.61
N ILE A 122 -10.25 0.78 -4.84
CA ILE A 122 -8.96 1.29 -5.32
C ILE A 122 -8.58 2.58 -4.60
N GLU A 123 -9.46 3.60 -4.57
CA GLU A 123 -9.19 4.83 -3.84
C GLU A 123 -8.99 4.54 -2.36
N LEU A 124 -9.82 3.68 -1.77
CA LEU A 124 -9.70 3.26 -0.38
C LEU A 124 -8.42 2.44 -0.12
N SER A 125 -7.91 1.67 -1.09
CA SER A 125 -6.69 0.87 -0.94
C SER A 125 -5.46 1.73 -0.65
N TYR A 126 -5.40 2.95 -1.18
CA TYR A 126 -4.33 3.90 -0.85
C TYR A 126 -4.35 4.35 0.63
N TYR A 127 -5.45 4.10 1.35
CA TYR A 127 -5.63 4.45 2.76
C TYR A 127 -5.78 3.21 3.67
N VAL A 128 -5.81 1.99 3.11
CA VAL A 128 -5.76 0.71 3.83
C VAL A 128 -4.56 0.57 4.79
N PRO A 129 -3.35 1.12 4.52
CA PRO A 129 -2.21 1.07 5.45
C PRO A 129 -2.50 1.70 6.83
N GLN A 130 -3.59 2.47 6.95
CA GLN A 130 -3.84 3.27 8.15
C GLN A 130 -5.11 2.87 8.92
N LEU A 131 -5.92 1.95 8.37
CA LEU A 131 -7.13 1.40 9.01
C LEU A 131 -6.88 0.08 9.75
N VAL A 132 -5.88 -0.70 9.31
CA VAL A 132 -5.41 -1.89 10.05
C VAL A 132 -4.91 -1.53 11.46
N ARG A 133 -4.51 -0.26 11.67
CA ARG A 133 -4.03 0.27 12.96
C ARG A 133 -5.05 0.31 14.09
N ARG A 134 -6.33 -0.05 13.90
CA ARG A 134 -7.35 0.10 14.96
C ARG A 134 -8.08 -1.15 15.43
N ALA A 135 -7.81 -2.32 14.84
CA ALA A 135 -8.24 -3.59 15.47
C ALA A 135 -7.32 -3.99 16.65
N THR A 136 -6.14 -3.39 16.74
CA THR A 136 -5.12 -3.70 17.76
C THR A 136 -4.73 -2.46 18.54
N ASP A 137 -5.65 -1.92 19.34
CA ASP A 137 -5.27 -1.04 20.44
C ASP A 137 -6.06 -1.39 21.70
N ARG A 138 -5.59 -2.45 22.38
CA ARG A 138 -5.69 -2.69 23.83
C ARG A 138 -5.03 -4.02 24.19
N HIS A 139 -3.70 -4.12 24.09
CA HIS A 139 -2.96 -5.02 24.98
C HIS A 139 -1.63 -4.35 25.38
N GLU A 140 -1.33 -4.43 26.66
CA GLU A 140 -0.28 -3.72 27.38
C GLU A 140 1.09 -3.90 26.70
N GLN A 141 1.78 -2.79 26.45
CA GLN A 141 3.05 -2.73 25.74
C GLN A 141 4.19 -3.35 26.56
N PRO A 142 4.90 -4.38 26.05
CA PRO A 142 6.14 -4.86 26.64
C PRO A 142 7.35 -3.99 26.21
N PRO A 143 8.48 -4.04 26.95
CA PRO A 143 9.56 -3.06 26.84
C PRO A 143 10.38 -3.17 25.55
N ARG A 144 10.90 -2.02 25.12
CA ARG A 144 11.84 -1.84 24.00
C ARG A 144 13.12 -2.67 24.23
N ARG A 145 13.55 -3.47 23.26
CA ARG A 145 14.83 -4.20 23.36
C ARG A 145 15.50 -4.44 22.01
N ARG A 146 16.82 -4.22 21.96
CA ARG A 146 17.70 -4.56 20.81
C ARG A 146 17.97 -6.06 20.84
N VAL A 147 17.46 -6.81 19.87
CA VAL A 147 17.67 -8.27 19.75
C VAL A 147 18.53 -8.58 18.53
N ARG A 148 19.54 -9.44 18.68
CA ARG A 148 20.45 -9.85 17.60
C ARG A 148 19.83 -10.97 16.77
N THR A 149 19.73 -10.76 15.46
CA THR A 149 19.33 -11.79 14.50
C THR A 149 20.42 -11.86 13.41
N ASP A 150 21.18 -12.95 13.44
CA ASP A 150 22.08 -13.53 12.42
C ASP A 150 22.75 -12.63 11.35
N THR A 151 23.20 -11.42 11.69
CA THR A 151 23.99 -10.57 10.77
C THR A 151 25.49 -10.72 11.01
N LEU A 152 26.25 -10.91 9.93
CA LEU A 152 27.71 -11.13 9.97
C LEU A 152 28.51 -9.91 10.45
N TYR A 153 28.00 -8.70 10.22
CA TYR A 153 28.62 -7.45 10.65
C TYR A 153 27.57 -6.34 10.84
N GLU A 154 27.92 -5.33 11.63
CA GLU A 154 27.15 -4.11 11.85
C GLU A 154 28.11 -2.90 11.82
N ARG A 155 27.59 -1.70 11.55
CA ARG A 155 28.34 -0.45 11.66
C ARG A 155 27.74 0.41 12.77
N ASP A 156 28.55 1.20 13.44
CA ASP A 156 28.15 2.00 14.60
C ASP A 156 27.12 3.09 14.26
N ASP A 157 27.08 3.52 13.00
CA ASP A 157 26.15 4.51 12.45
C ASP A 157 24.80 3.91 12.05
N TRP A 158 24.63 2.59 12.14
CA TRP A 158 23.36 1.93 11.83
C TRP A 158 22.51 1.80 13.09
N THR A 159 21.23 2.08 12.95
CA THR A 159 20.26 1.81 14.00
C THR A 159 19.27 0.75 13.54
N PHE A 160 18.97 -0.15 14.46
CA PHE A 160 18.05 -1.24 14.22
C PHE A 160 17.16 -1.44 15.46
N GLU A 161 15.91 -1.75 15.20
CA GLU A 161 14.93 -2.11 16.21
C GLU A 161 14.02 -3.22 15.68
N TYR A 162 13.83 -4.27 16.48
CA TYR A 162 12.76 -5.24 16.28
C TYR A 162 11.84 -5.22 17.49
N ARG A 163 10.54 -5.27 17.24
CA ARG A 163 9.50 -5.39 18.26
C ARG A 163 8.61 -6.55 17.87
N GLY A 164 8.62 -7.60 18.68
CA GLY A 164 7.69 -8.72 18.54
C GLY A 164 7.40 -9.35 19.88
N ALA A 165 6.36 -10.18 19.94
CA ALA A 165 5.97 -10.88 21.16
C ALA A 165 6.97 -11.99 21.56
N ASP A 166 7.66 -12.56 20.57
CA ASP A 166 8.64 -13.63 20.71
C ASP A 166 9.93 -13.26 19.93
N GLU A 167 11.08 -13.56 20.50
CA GLU A 167 12.40 -13.34 19.88
C GLU A 167 12.81 -14.49 18.95
N THR A 168 12.03 -15.57 18.91
CA THR A 168 12.32 -16.78 18.14
C THR A 168 11.35 -17.05 16.99
N THR A 169 10.19 -16.40 16.98
CA THR A 169 9.14 -16.61 15.98
C THR A 169 8.57 -15.29 15.46
N VAL A 170 8.11 -15.29 14.20
CA VAL A 170 7.45 -14.14 13.57
C VAL A 170 5.93 -14.27 13.70
N SER A 171 5.31 -13.18 14.14
CA SER A 171 3.87 -13.04 14.34
C SER A 171 3.33 -11.77 13.68
N VAL A 172 2.03 -11.78 13.39
CA VAL A 172 1.31 -10.56 12.96
C VAL A 172 1.41 -9.50 14.06
N GLY A 173 1.72 -8.26 13.67
CA GLY A 173 2.00 -7.13 14.57
C GLY A 173 3.47 -6.94 14.91
N ASP A 174 4.36 -7.85 14.50
CA ASP A 174 5.80 -7.65 14.69
C ASP A 174 6.31 -6.54 13.75
N VAL A 175 7.24 -5.73 14.25
CA VAL A 175 7.79 -4.58 13.52
C VAL A 175 9.30 -4.58 13.55
N ALA A 176 9.92 -4.57 12.37
CA ALA A 176 11.35 -4.34 12.20
C ALA A 176 11.61 -2.93 11.65
N ARG A 177 12.68 -2.30 12.12
CA ARG A 177 13.14 -0.98 11.67
C ARG A 177 14.63 -1.02 11.41
N PHE A 178 15.06 -0.38 10.33
CA PHE A 178 16.46 -0.17 10.03
C PHE A 178 16.66 1.26 9.56
N SER A 179 17.68 1.94 10.08
CA SER A 179 17.99 3.31 9.70
C SER A 179 19.49 3.54 9.59
N LYS A 180 19.87 4.32 8.58
CA LYS A 180 21.24 4.79 8.35
C LYS A 180 21.22 6.06 7.50
N THR A 181 22.33 6.79 7.52
CA THR A 181 22.63 7.82 6.51
C THR A 181 23.05 7.16 5.20
N ILE A 182 22.51 7.61 4.06
CA ILE A 182 23.00 7.15 2.74
C ILE A 182 24.10 8.09 2.25
N SER A 183 25.30 7.56 2.11
CA SER A 183 26.48 8.32 1.70
C SER A 183 26.62 8.44 0.17
N GLU A 184 27.38 9.45 -0.27
CA GLU A 184 27.75 9.61 -1.69
C GLU A 184 28.48 8.38 -2.24
N ALA A 185 29.38 7.79 -1.44
CA ALA A 185 30.09 6.58 -1.81
C ALA A 185 29.16 5.38 -2.07
N GLU A 186 28.03 5.30 -1.38
CA GLU A 186 27.03 4.23 -1.60
C GLU A 186 26.22 4.47 -2.87
N VAL A 187 25.91 5.73 -3.20
CA VAL A 187 25.26 6.09 -4.47
C VAL A 187 26.17 5.74 -5.66
N GLU A 188 27.47 6.06 -5.55
CA GLU A 188 28.46 5.69 -6.57
C GLU A 188 28.62 4.18 -6.70
N ALA A 189 28.78 3.47 -5.57
CA ALA A 189 28.90 2.01 -5.57
C ALA A 189 27.65 1.33 -6.12
N PHE A 190 26.45 1.85 -5.82
CA PHE A 190 25.21 1.33 -6.37
C PHE A 190 25.12 1.54 -7.88
N ALA A 191 25.53 2.71 -8.40
CA ALA A 191 25.60 2.95 -9.84
C ALA A 191 26.57 1.98 -10.53
N GLU A 192 27.71 1.66 -9.92
CA GLU A 192 28.67 0.68 -10.45
C GLU A 192 28.10 -0.74 -10.49
N VAL A 193 27.45 -1.18 -9.40
CA VAL A 193 26.89 -2.54 -9.30
C VAL A 193 25.68 -2.75 -10.21
N THR A 194 24.83 -1.73 -10.34
CA THR A 194 23.57 -1.84 -11.12
C THR A 194 23.71 -1.44 -12.58
N GLY A 195 24.72 -0.63 -12.91
CA GLY A 195 24.85 0.03 -14.21
C GLY A 195 23.94 1.25 -14.38
N ASP A 196 23.16 1.65 -13.37
CA ASP A 196 22.38 2.89 -13.40
C ASP A 196 23.26 4.11 -13.15
N THR A 197 23.87 4.58 -14.23
CA THR A 197 24.72 5.79 -14.24
C THR A 197 23.94 7.04 -14.63
N ASN A 198 22.63 7.10 -14.36
CA ASN A 198 21.85 8.30 -14.65
C ASN A 198 22.45 9.53 -13.97
N ARG A 199 22.62 10.60 -14.75
CA ARG A 199 23.32 11.83 -14.32
C ARG A 199 22.65 12.51 -13.13
N VAL A 200 21.34 12.30 -12.92
CA VAL A 200 20.62 12.87 -11.77
C VAL A 200 21.18 12.38 -10.42
N HIS A 201 21.83 11.21 -10.39
CA HIS A 201 22.43 10.65 -9.17
C HIS A 201 23.90 11.04 -9.00
N LEU A 202 24.62 11.29 -10.10
CA LEU A 202 26.09 11.36 -10.11
C LEU A 202 26.65 12.76 -10.42
N ASP A 203 25.94 13.57 -11.21
CA ASP A 203 26.43 14.85 -11.73
C ASP A 203 25.69 16.01 -11.06
N ALA A 204 26.39 16.73 -10.17
CA ALA A 204 25.81 17.84 -9.41
C ALA A 204 25.39 19.02 -10.29
N ALA A 205 26.15 19.31 -11.37
CA ALA A 205 25.84 20.41 -12.27
C ALA A 205 24.59 20.10 -13.08
N TYR A 206 24.46 18.86 -13.56
CA TYR A 206 23.24 18.41 -14.24
C TYR A 206 22.03 18.38 -13.32
N ALA A 207 22.18 17.82 -12.11
CA ALA A 207 21.07 17.67 -11.18
C ALA A 207 20.49 19.03 -10.73
N ALA A 208 21.35 20.05 -10.59
CA ALA A 208 20.94 21.43 -10.29
C ALA A 208 20.02 22.06 -11.35
N GLU A 209 20.09 21.60 -12.60
CA GLU A 209 19.21 22.06 -13.69
C GLU A 209 17.88 21.29 -13.77
N THR A 210 17.74 20.20 -12.99
CA THR A 210 16.51 19.40 -12.95
C THR A 210 15.51 19.96 -11.94
N ARG A 211 14.27 19.45 -11.96
CA ARG A 211 13.24 19.78 -10.97
C ARG A 211 13.63 19.45 -9.52
N PHE A 212 14.64 18.61 -9.31
CA PHE A 212 15.10 18.23 -7.97
C PHE A 212 16.09 19.25 -7.38
N GLY A 213 16.78 20.04 -8.21
CA GLY A 213 17.73 21.05 -7.76
C GLY A 213 19.04 20.53 -7.15
N GLU A 214 19.13 19.23 -6.88
CA GLU A 214 20.31 18.54 -6.35
C GLU A 214 20.33 17.08 -6.76
N ARG A 215 21.46 16.39 -6.49
CA ARG A 215 21.56 14.95 -6.70
C ARG A 215 20.72 14.21 -5.68
N ILE A 216 20.05 13.17 -6.13
CA ILE A 216 19.17 12.33 -5.30
C ILE A 216 19.68 10.89 -5.29
N VAL A 217 19.34 10.16 -4.24
CA VAL A 217 19.59 8.72 -4.12
C VAL A 217 18.76 7.94 -5.16
N HIS A 218 19.30 6.86 -5.71
CA HIS A 218 18.52 5.93 -6.54
C HIS A 218 17.36 5.34 -5.74
N GLY A 219 16.12 5.42 -6.25
CA GLY A 219 14.97 4.88 -5.52
C GLY A 219 15.14 3.40 -5.14
N VAL A 220 15.70 2.59 -6.04
CA VAL A 220 15.96 1.16 -5.78
C VAL A 220 17.01 0.93 -4.69
N LEU A 221 17.94 1.87 -4.48
CA LEU A 221 18.88 1.79 -3.34
C LEU A 221 18.12 1.91 -2.01
N ALA A 222 17.08 2.74 -1.93
CA ALA A 222 16.24 2.87 -0.74
C ALA A 222 15.46 1.58 -0.41
N ILE A 223 15.06 0.80 -1.42
CA ILE A 223 14.45 -0.54 -1.22
C ILE A 223 15.41 -1.48 -0.48
N GLY A 224 16.73 -1.32 -0.67
CA GLY A 224 17.74 -2.06 0.08
C GLY A 224 17.63 -1.89 1.60
N LEU A 225 17.10 -0.76 2.09
CA LEU A 225 16.86 -0.54 3.52
C LEU A 225 15.74 -1.43 4.06
N ILE A 226 14.70 -1.68 3.26
CA ILE A 226 13.63 -2.63 3.58
C ILE A 226 14.23 -4.03 3.74
N SER A 227 15.06 -4.45 2.77
CA SER A 227 15.77 -5.73 2.88
C SER A 227 16.63 -5.80 4.14
N ALA A 228 17.30 -4.71 4.52
CA ALA A 228 18.12 -4.67 5.74
C ALA A 228 17.29 -4.73 7.03
N ALA A 229 16.08 -4.15 7.04
CA ALA A 229 15.14 -4.27 8.14
C ALA A 229 14.59 -5.70 8.27
N LEU A 230 14.17 -6.30 7.15
CA LEU A 230 13.62 -7.66 7.12
C LEU A 230 14.62 -8.74 7.51
N ALA A 231 15.91 -8.53 7.24
CA ALA A 231 16.99 -9.42 7.68
C ALA A 231 17.11 -9.55 9.21
N ARG A 232 16.28 -8.83 9.96
CA ARG A 232 16.29 -8.78 11.42
C ARG A 232 15.09 -9.46 12.06
N LEU A 233 14.12 -9.87 11.27
CA LEU A 233 13.06 -10.75 11.73
C LEU A 233 13.66 -12.08 12.22
N PRO A 234 13.13 -12.68 13.29
CA PRO A 234 13.56 -14.00 13.74
C PRO A 234 13.37 -15.04 12.63
N GLY A 235 14.32 -15.96 12.50
CA GLY A 235 14.30 -16.99 11.46
C GLY A 235 15.07 -16.61 10.20
N LEU A 236 15.09 -17.54 9.24
CA LEU A 236 15.62 -17.34 7.90
C LEU A 236 14.54 -16.68 7.04
N THR A 237 14.67 -15.37 6.80
CA THR A 237 13.72 -14.62 5.97
C THR A 237 14.09 -14.74 4.48
N ILE A 238 13.15 -15.23 3.68
CA ILE A 238 13.25 -15.38 2.22
C ILE A 238 12.29 -14.40 1.56
N TYR A 239 12.85 -13.51 0.74
CA TYR A 239 12.09 -12.49 0.02
C TYR A 239 11.38 -13.10 -1.21
N LEU A 240 10.04 -13.05 -1.26
CA LEU A 240 9.26 -13.62 -2.37
C LEU A 240 8.78 -12.56 -3.36
N SER A 241 8.29 -11.42 -2.88
CA SER A 241 7.89 -10.28 -3.72
C SER A 241 7.97 -8.96 -2.97
N GLN A 242 8.12 -7.87 -3.72
CA GLN A 242 8.06 -6.49 -3.23
C GLN A 242 7.34 -5.65 -4.30
N GLU A 243 6.39 -4.85 -3.84
CA GLU A 243 5.76 -3.77 -4.60
C GLU A 243 6.07 -2.44 -3.90
N SER A 244 6.44 -1.40 -4.65
CA SER A 244 6.85 -0.11 -4.05
C SER A 244 6.44 1.07 -4.92
N SER A 245 5.95 2.11 -4.26
CA SER A 245 5.67 3.43 -4.84
C SER A 245 6.65 4.46 -4.30
N PHE A 246 7.27 5.23 -5.20
CA PHE A 246 8.19 6.31 -4.84
C PHE A 246 7.41 7.62 -4.65
N ARG A 247 7.32 8.10 -3.42
CA ARG A 247 6.48 9.25 -3.03
C ARG A 247 7.25 10.57 -3.01
N ALA A 248 8.54 10.53 -2.67
CA ALA A 248 9.40 11.71 -2.62
C ALA A 248 10.87 11.34 -2.96
N PRO A 249 11.68 12.28 -3.48
CA PRO A 249 13.12 12.06 -3.63
C PRO A 249 13.79 11.94 -2.27
N LEU A 250 14.89 11.20 -2.20
CA LEU A 250 15.75 11.10 -1.02
C LEU A 250 17.08 11.78 -1.31
N SER A 251 17.43 12.80 -0.53
CA SER A 251 18.69 13.53 -0.67
C SER A 251 19.88 12.69 -0.18
N ILE A 252 21.05 12.93 -0.78
CA ILE A 252 22.29 12.25 -0.37
C ILE A 252 22.77 12.84 0.96
N GLY A 253 23.22 11.99 1.89
CA GLY A 253 23.71 12.41 3.20
C GLY A 253 22.64 12.65 4.25
N THR A 254 21.37 12.33 3.96
CA THR A 254 20.30 12.33 4.95
C THR A 254 20.09 10.93 5.54
N ASP A 255 19.53 10.91 6.74
CA ASP A 255 19.10 9.67 7.38
C ASP A 255 17.86 9.13 6.66
N ALA A 256 17.85 7.81 6.45
CA ALA A 256 16.72 7.11 5.86
C ALA A 256 16.36 5.93 6.74
N THR A 257 15.06 5.79 7.05
CA THR A 257 14.54 4.79 7.98
C THR A 257 13.51 3.92 7.29
N ALA A 258 13.81 2.64 7.14
CA ALA A 258 12.85 1.63 6.75
C ALA A 258 12.09 1.09 7.97
N VAL A 259 10.78 0.91 7.82
CA VAL A 259 9.88 0.26 8.77
C VAL A 259 9.15 -0.85 8.05
N CYS A 260 9.14 -2.04 8.64
CA CYS A 260 8.50 -3.24 8.11
C CYS A 260 7.59 -3.82 9.18
N GLU A 261 6.29 -3.87 8.93
CA GLU A 261 5.29 -4.39 9.86
C GLU A 261 4.61 -5.64 9.29
N ILE A 262 4.59 -6.72 10.05
CA ILE A 262 3.91 -7.95 9.66
C ILE A 262 2.40 -7.74 9.80
N VAL A 263 1.69 -7.61 8.68
CA VAL A 263 0.25 -7.29 8.67
C VAL A 263 -0.65 -8.51 8.48
N GLU A 264 -0.15 -9.58 7.86
CA GLU A 264 -0.96 -10.76 7.57
C GLU A 264 -0.13 -12.04 7.55
N ALA A 265 -0.68 -13.13 8.12
CA ALA A 265 -0.15 -14.47 7.96
C ALA A 265 -0.87 -15.19 6.81
N LEU A 266 -0.15 -15.48 5.73
CA LEU A 266 -0.68 -16.11 4.51
C LEU A 266 -0.64 -17.65 4.57
N GLY A 267 -0.21 -18.21 5.71
CA GLY A 267 -0.04 -19.64 5.93
C GLY A 267 1.26 -20.20 5.34
N ARG A 268 1.65 -21.42 5.77
CA ARG A 268 2.92 -22.06 5.39
C ARG A 268 4.14 -21.16 5.63
N SER A 269 4.16 -20.50 6.78
CA SER A 269 5.21 -19.55 7.20
C SER A 269 5.41 -18.35 6.27
N LYS A 270 4.40 -18.02 5.46
CA LYS A 270 4.40 -16.83 4.61
C LYS A 270 3.68 -15.67 5.30
N TYR A 271 4.20 -14.47 5.08
CA TYR A 271 3.68 -13.25 5.68
C TYR A 271 3.62 -12.13 4.64
N ARG A 272 2.54 -11.33 4.70
CA ARG A 272 2.50 -10.02 4.05
C ARG A 272 3.01 -8.98 5.04
N ILE A 273 3.82 -8.06 4.52
CA ILE A 273 4.51 -7.04 5.29
C ILE A 273 4.25 -5.69 4.64
N GLU A 274 3.79 -4.73 5.43
CA GLU A 274 3.74 -3.33 5.02
C GLU A 274 5.14 -2.72 5.17
N THR A 275 5.59 -2.03 4.14
CA THR A 275 6.94 -1.46 4.05
C THR A 275 6.89 0.03 3.82
N THR A 276 7.65 0.79 4.60
CA THR A 276 7.75 2.25 4.46
C THR A 276 9.20 2.68 4.63
N VAL A 277 9.65 3.65 3.83
CA VAL A 277 10.91 4.35 4.06
C VAL A 277 10.61 5.84 4.24
N THR A 278 11.18 6.44 5.27
CA THR A 278 11.12 7.88 5.53
C THR A 278 12.50 8.50 5.55
N ASP A 279 12.60 9.79 5.23
CA ASP A 279 13.82 10.58 5.47
C ASP A 279 13.96 11.01 6.95
N GLY A 280 14.99 11.80 7.24
CA GLY A 280 15.29 12.32 8.58
C GLY A 280 14.27 13.32 9.13
N ASP A 281 13.46 13.92 8.25
CA ASP A 281 12.37 14.83 8.62
C ASP A 281 11.03 14.10 8.80
N GLY A 282 10.99 12.80 8.50
CA GLY A 282 9.81 11.96 8.59
C GLY A 282 8.94 11.96 7.32
N THR A 283 9.41 12.56 6.22
CA THR A 283 8.73 12.52 4.93
C THR A 283 8.77 11.09 4.39
N VAL A 284 7.62 10.56 3.96
CA VAL A 284 7.55 9.25 3.31
C VAL A 284 8.17 9.35 1.92
N VAL A 285 9.29 8.65 1.71
CA VAL A 285 9.98 8.59 0.40
C VAL A 285 9.53 7.38 -0.41
N LEU A 286 9.20 6.28 0.27
CA LEU A 286 8.76 5.04 -0.34
C LEU A 286 7.73 4.35 0.55
N GLU A 287 6.73 3.75 -0.05
CA GLU A 287 5.79 2.85 0.62
C GLU A 287 5.37 1.70 -0.29
N GLY A 288 4.88 0.60 0.29
CA GLY A 288 4.33 -0.53 -0.43
C GLY A 288 4.35 -1.80 0.41
N ASP A 289 4.28 -2.95 -0.23
CA ASP A 289 4.12 -4.25 0.43
C ASP A 289 5.15 -5.27 -0.02
N ALA A 290 5.49 -6.18 0.89
CA ALA A 290 6.37 -7.30 0.67
C ALA A 290 5.69 -8.61 1.07
N VAL A 291 6.02 -9.69 0.38
CA VAL A 291 5.70 -11.05 0.82
C VAL A 291 6.98 -11.80 1.09
N VAL A 292 7.08 -12.37 2.30
CA VAL A 292 8.23 -13.18 2.72
C VAL A 292 7.78 -14.56 3.17
N LEU A 293 8.72 -15.50 3.11
CA LEU A 293 8.66 -16.78 3.79
C LEU A 293 9.69 -16.75 4.91
N VAL A 294 9.31 -17.17 6.12
CA VAL A 294 10.23 -17.24 7.27
C VAL A 294 10.37 -18.68 7.71
N ASP A 295 11.55 -19.26 7.49
CA ASP A 295 11.87 -20.61 7.94
C ASP A 295 12.64 -20.58 9.27
N ASP A 296 12.66 -21.72 9.97
CA ASP A 296 13.52 -21.88 11.14
C ASP A 296 15.00 -21.77 10.73
N LEU A 297 15.82 -21.13 11.57
CA LEU A 297 17.26 -21.13 11.36
C LEU A 297 17.78 -22.57 11.44
N PRO A 298 18.72 -22.98 10.57
CA PRO A 298 19.37 -24.27 10.70
C PRO A 298 20.03 -24.38 12.08
N PRO A 299 20.03 -25.57 12.71
CA PRO A 299 20.70 -25.76 13.99
C PRO A 299 22.17 -25.36 13.85
N ILE A 300 22.62 -24.43 14.70
CA ILE A 300 24.01 -23.96 14.71
C ILE A 300 24.90 -25.19 14.94
N ALA A 301 25.68 -25.58 13.92
CA ALA A 301 26.76 -26.52 14.12
C ALA A 301 27.73 -25.91 15.16
N ALA A 302 28.02 -26.63 16.23
CA ALA A 302 28.98 -26.19 17.24
C ALA A 302 30.25 -25.69 16.53
N ARG A 303 30.57 -24.40 16.71
CA ARG A 303 31.79 -23.83 16.18
C ARG A 303 32.97 -24.64 16.74
N GLU A 304 33.86 -25.11 15.86
CA GLU A 304 35.07 -25.87 16.25
C GLU A 304 36.03 -25.05 17.15
N ASP A 305 35.75 -23.77 17.39
CA ASP A 305 36.57 -22.86 18.20
C ASP A 305 36.33 -22.94 19.72
N ASP A 306 35.38 -23.75 20.22
CA ASP A 306 35.18 -23.97 21.66
C ASP A 306 35.94 -25.20 22.21
N ALA A 307 36.90 -25.73 21.41
CA ALA A 307 37.88 -26.68 21.89
C ALA A 307 38.81 -25.98 22.89
N THR A 308 38.41 -26.01 24.17
CA THR A 308 39.29 -25.72 25.30
C THR A 308 40.58 -26.51 25.11
N PRO A 309 41.79 -25.89 25.13
CA PRO A 309 43.02 -26.65 25.09
C PRO A 309 43.06 -27.52 26.34
N ALA A 310 43.10 -28.85 26.15
CA ALA A 310 43.32 -29.79 27.24
C ALA A 310 44.63 -29.42 27.97
N GLN A 311 44.52 -29.17 29.27
CA GLN A 311 45.66 -29.22 30.20
C GLN A 311 45.84 -30.65 30.70
#